data_AF-A0A3N5HS31-F1
#
_entry.id   AF-A0A3N5HS31-F1
#
_cell.length_a   1.000
_cell.length_b   1.000
_cell.length_c   1.000
_cell.angle_alpha   90.00
_cell.angle_beta   90.00
_cell.angle_gamma   90.00
#
_symmetry.space_group_name_H-M   'P 1'
#
loop_
_entity.id
_entity.type
_entity.pdbx_description
1 polymer ?
#
loop_
_entity_poly.entity_id
_entity_poly.type
_entity_poly.pdbx_seq_one_letter_code
_entity_poly.pdbx_strand_id
1 'polypeptide(L)'
;TSANDTLNGGAGNDTLDGGVGTNRLLGGTGNDRYIVDSLTNLVSEGLNAGIDTVMASLNYTLTANVENLELTGTALTGTGNTLANSLTGTSSAKQLSGLAGNDTLIGGAGDDTVNGGSGNDTFLFSLGDGQDLVQDNSGSADKMLFDGGINPLDLVITRQANDLRLAIHGSSDQITVQNWYTSSVNRTETIQAGNGQTLLSTQVDQLIQAMAGFTQQTGLTWDQAIDQRSQDVQTILAASWQ
;
A
#
# COMPACT_ATOMS: atom_id res chain seq x y z
N THR A 1 3.94 -26.83 -29.41
CA THR A 1 4.18 -27.96 -28.49
C THR A 1 4.77 -27.37 -27.23
N SER A 2 3.98 -27.24 -26.16
CA SER A 2 4.46 -26.76 -24.87
C SER A 2 5.31 -27.86 -24.24
N ALA A 3 6.61 -27.60 -24.06
CA ALA A 3 7.43 -28.40 -23.18
C ALA A 3 7.24 -27.82 -21.78
N ASN A 4 6.91 -28.68 -20.82
CA ASN A 4 7.06 -28.30 -19.43
C ASN A 4 8.56 -28.18 -19.17
N ASP A 5 9.04 -26.97 -18.93
CA ASP A 5 10.46 -26.70 -18.83
C ASP A 5 10.91 -26.53 -17.37
N THR A 6 12.21 -26.74 -17.14
CA THR A 6 12.87 -26.37 -15.88
C THR A 6 13.95 -25.37 -16.23
N LEU A 7 13.77 -24.13 -15.79
CA LEU A 7 14.72 -23.05 -15.95
C LEU A 7 15.48 -22.90 -14.63
N ASN A 8 16.80 -22.79 -14.73
CA ASN A 8 17.70 -22.58 -13.60
C ASN A 8 18.60 -21.37 -13.90
N GLY A 9 18.43 -20.28 -13.16
CA GLY A 9 19.23 -19.06 -13.31
C GLY A 9 20.67 -19.29 -12.82
N GLY A 10 20.81 -19.95 -11.68
CA GLY A 10 22.09 -20.30 -11.10
C GLY A 10 22.62 -19.18 -10.23
N ALA A 11 23.65 -18.47 -10.68
CA ALA A 11 24.22 -17.37 -9.92
C ALA A 11 24.19 -16.08 -10.74
N GLY A 12 23.77 -14.99 -10.11
CA GLY A 12 23.57 -13.71 -10.78
C GLY A 12 22.11 -13.28 -10.64
N ASN A 13 21.76 -12.19 -11.31
CA ASN A 13 20.40 -11.68 -11.33
C ASN A 13 19.78 -12.10 -12.66
N ASP A 14 18.97 -13.15 -12.64
CA ASP A 14 18.40 -13.77 -13.82
C ASP A 14 16.94 -13.36 -14.02
N THR A 15 16.45 -13.51 -15.26
CA THR A 15 15.02 -13.39 -15.58
C THR A 15 14.56 -14.69 -16.18
N LEU A 16 13.61 -15.34 -15.51
CA LEU A 16 13.11 -16.66 -15.84
C LEU A 16 11.68 -16.54 -16.36
N ASP A 17 11.52 -16.79 -17.65
CA ASP A 17 10.23 -16.85 -18.34
C ASP A 17 10.10 -18.24 -18.98
N GLY A 18 9.24 -19.08 -18.41
CA GLY A 18 8.96 -20.40 -18.94
C GLY A 18 7.98 -20.39 -20.12
N GLY A 19 7.34 -19.26 -20.40
CA GLY A 19 6.24 -19.13 -21.34
C GLY A 19 5.12 -20.15 -21.11
N VAL A 20 4.49 -20.60 -22.19
CA VAL A 20 3.35 -21.53 -22.12
C VAL A 20 3.72 -22.89 -21.52
N GLY A 21 2.91 -23.39 -20.59
CA GLY A 21 3.04 -24.74 -20.03
C GLY A 21 3.18 -24.75 -18.51
N THR A 22 3.57 -25.91 -17.97
CA THR A 22 3.85 -26.10 -16.54
C THR A 22 5.36 -26.04 -16.32
N ASN A 23 5.87 -24.86 -15.96
CA ASN A 23 7.31 -24.63 -15.83
C ASN A 23 7.77 -24.63 -14.38
N ARG A 24 9.01 -25.06 -14.15
CA ARG A 24 9.72 -24.87 -12.88
C ARG A 24 10.75 -23.77 -13.06
N LEU A 25 10.66 -22.70 -12.28
CA LEU A 25 11.56 -21.56 -12.34
C LEU A 25 12.39 -21.54 -11.05
N LEU A 26 13.69 -21.80 -11.18
CA LEU A 26 14.66 -21.89 -10.08
C LEU A 26 15.64 -20.72 -10.22
N GLY A 27 15.59 -19.72 -9.34
CA GLY A 27 16.48 -18.55 -9.41
C GLY A 27 17.91 -18.91 -9.10
N GLY A 28 18.14 -19.25 -7.84
CA GLY A 28 19.45 -19.70 -7.37
C GLY A 28 20.02 -18.70 -6.37
N THR A 29 21.05 -17.94 -6.73
CA THR A 29 21.61 -16.87 -5.89
C THR A 29 21.71 -15.58 -6.69
N GLY A 30 21.39 -14.46 -6.07
CA GLY A 30 21.25 -13.16 -6.70
C GLY A 30 19.79 -12.72 -6.64
N ASN A 31 19.49 -11.57 -7.25
CA ASN A 31 18.14 -11.00 -7.26
C ASN A 31 17.46 -11.36 -8.58
N ASP A 32 16.64 -12.38 -8.55
CA ASP A 32 16.02 -13.00 -9.71
C ASP A 32 14.61 -12.47 -9.97
N ARG A 33 14.16 -12.62 -11.22
CA ARG A 33 12.82 -12.22 -11.67
C ARG A 33 12.10 -13.38 -12.34
N TYR A 34 10.90 -13.69 -11.88
CA TYR A 34 10.02 -14.72 -12.44
C TYR A 34 8.88 -14.08 -13.21
N ILE A 35 8.71 -14.45 -14.47
CA ILE A 35 7.50 -14.12 -15.23
C ILE A 35 6.52 -15.29 -15.07
N VAL A 36 5.39 -15.03 -14.44
CA VAL A 36 4.35 -16.02 -14.17
C VAL A 36 3.07 -15.65 -14.90
N ASP A 37 2.83 -16.36 -16.01
CA ASP A 37 1.63 -16.21 -16.85
C ASP A 37 0.63 -17.37 -16.70
N SER A 38 0.98 -18.39 -15.90
CA SER A 38 0.13 -19.52 -15.55
C SER A 38 0.30 -19.95 -14.09
N LEU A 39 -0.81 -20.26 -13.41
CA LEU A 39 -0.83 -20.86 -12.06
C LEU A 39 -0.17 -22.24 -11.98
N THR A 40 0.09 -22.88 -13.13
CA THR A 40 0.81 -24.15 -13.18
C THR A 40 2.32 -23.97 -13.09
N ASN A 41 2.85 -22.75 -13.18
CA ASN A 41 4.26 -22.48 -12.99
C ASN A 41 4.61 -22.57 -11.49
N LEU A 42 5.77 -23.17 -11.20
CA LEU A 42 6.30 -23.30 -9.85
C LEU A 42 7.58 -22.50 -9.73
N VAL A 43 7.52 -21.41 -8.96
CA VAL A 43 8.68 -20.63 -8.52
C VAL A 43 9.29 -21.33 -7.29
N SER A 44 10.61 -21.34 -7.18
CA SER A 44 11.31 -22.03 -6.09
C SER A 44 12.62 -21.34 -5.75
N GLU A 45 12.61 -20.57 -4.66
CA GLU A 45 13.78 -19.86 -4.15
C GLU A 45 14.43 -20.48 -2.91
N GLY A 46 15.74 -20.26 -2.83
CA GLY A 46 16.57 -20.62 -1.69
C GLY A 46 16.47 -19.57 -0.57
N LEU A 47 16.65 -20.01 0.67
CA LEU A 47 16.73 -19.09 1.81
C LEU A 47 17.97 -18.19 1.67
N ASN A 48 17.78 -16.87 1.78
CA ASN A 48 18.84 -15.86 1.61
C ASN A 48 19.53 -15.92 0.22
N ALA A 49 18.77 -16.27 -0.82
CA ALA A 49 19.24 -16.30 -2.20
C ALA A 49 19.47 -14.90 -2.78
N GLY A 50 18.65 -13.93 -2.38
CA GLY A 50 18.74 -12.53 -2.78
C GLY A 50 17.46 -11.82 -2.38
N ILE A 51 17.07 -10.82 -3.18
CA ILE A 51 15.76 -10.18 -3.12
C ILE A 51 15.07 -10.43 -4.46
N ASP A 52 14.11 -11.33 -4.45
CA ASP A 52 13.56 -11.93 -5.65
C ASP A 52 12.16 -11.38 -5.96
N THR A 53 11.82 -11.32 -7.25
CA THR A 53 10.59 -10.68 -7.72
C THR A 53 9.77 -11.60 -8.61
N VAL A 54 8.51 -11.83 -8.27
CA VAL A 54 7.53 -12.42 -9.18
C VAL A 54 6.75 -11.32 -9.89
N MET A 55 6.75 -11.34 -11.21
CA MET A 55 5.84 -10.58 -12.07
C MET A 55 4.70 -11.50 -12.53
N ALA A 56 3.49 -11.28 -12.04
CA ALA A 56 2.36 -12.18 -12.29
C ALA A 56 1.24 -11.50 -13.09
N SER A 57 0.82 -12.06 -14.21
CA SER A 57 -0.30 -11.52 -15.02
C SER A 57 -1.68 -12.02 -14.57
N LEU A 58 -1.73 -12.70 -13.43
CA LEU A 58 -2.87 -13.42 -12.87
C LEU A 58 -2.78 -13.39 -11.33
N ASN A 59 -3.86 -13.80 -10.66
CA ASN A 59 -3.91 -13.84 -9.20
C ASN A 59 -2.80 -14.72 -8.62
N TYR A 60 -1.96 -14.20 -7.73
CA TYR A 60 -0.77 -14.91 -7.29
C TYR A 60 -0.53 -14.79 -5.78
N THR A 61 0.02 -15.85 -5.20
CA THR A 61 0.51 -15.90 -3.82
C THR A 61 1.99 -16.21 -3.86
N LEU A 62 2.82 -15.39 -3.21
CA LEU A 62 4.26 -15.60 -3.19
C LEU A 62 4.61 -16.95 -2.56
N THR A 63 5.50 -17.66 -3.23
CA THR A 63 6.16 -18.83 -2.67
C THR A 63 7.11 -18.41 -1.55
N ALA A 64 7.49 -19.35 -0.68
CA ALA A 64 8.48 -19.08 0.35
C ALA A 64 9.80 -18.53 -0.24
N ASN A 65 10.49 -17.68 0.52
CA ASN A 65 11.77 -17.06 0.15
C ASN A 65 11.72 -16.09 -1.05
N VAL A 66 10.53 -15.64 -1.45
CA VAL A 66 10.39 -14.56 -2.45
C VAL A 66 9.87 -13.33 -1.74
N GLU A 67 10.49 -12.18 -1.98
CA GLU A 67 10.22 -10.94 -1.27
C GLU A 67 9.21 -10.06 -2.02
N ASN A 68 9.28 -9.99 -3.36
CA ASN A 68 8.50 -9.01 -4.12
C ASN A 68 7.45 -9.66 -5.04
N LEU A 69 6.26 -9.07 -5.06
CA LEU A 69 5.20 -9.36 -6.02
C LEU A 69 4.84 -8.09 -6.81
N GLU A 70 4.98 -8.15 -8.11
CA GLU A 70 4.49 -7.16 -9.06
C GLU A 70 3.35 -7.77 -9.87
N LEU A 71 2.12 -7.34 -9.63
CA LEU A 71 1.00 -7.73 -10.48
C LEU A 71 1.12 -7.01 -11.83
N THR A 72 0.70 -7.71 -12.88
CA THR A 72 0.65 -7.19 -14.25
C THR A 72 -0.64 -7.64 -14.93
N GLY A 73 -0.88 -7.17 -16.15
CA GLY A 73 -2.00 -7.63 -16.97
C GLY A 73 -3.35 -7.43 -16.28
N THR A 74 -4.07 -8.54 -16.05
CA THR A 74 -5.42 -8.53 -15.48
C THR A 74 -5.49 -9.21 -14.11
N ALA A 75 -4.36 -9.34 -13.41
CA ALA A 75 -4.35 -9.87 -12.05
C ALA A 75 -5.22 -8.99 -11.13
N LEU A 76 -6.11 -9.63 -10.37
CA LEU A 76 -7.02 -8.94 -9.46
C LEU A 76 -6.52 -9.02 -8.01
N THR A 77 -5.81 -10.09 -7.65
CA THR A 77 -5.40 -10.33 -6.27
C THR A 77 -3.92 -10.72 -6.16
N GLY A 78 -3.22 -10.10 -5.22
CA GLY A 78 -1.85 -10.44 -4.84
C GLY A 78 -1.77 -10.82 -3.37
N THR A 79 -0.97 -11.81 -3.03
CA THR A 79 -0.76 -12.23 -1.64
C THR A 79 0.72 -12.48 -1.38
N GLY A 80 1.22 -11.94 -0.28
CA GLY A 80 2.59 -12.14 0.21
C GLY A 80 2.77 -13.52 0.84
N ASN A 81 3.78 -13.63 1.69
CA ASN A 81 4.12 -14.80 2.49
C ASN A 81 4.44 -14.35 3.93
N THR A 82 5.37 -15.01 4.62
CA THR A 82 5.72 -14.68 6.01
C THR A 82 6.93 -13.75 6.16
N LEU A 83 7.43 -13.21 5.04
CA LEU A 83 8.59 -12.32 4.98
C LEU A 83 8.11 -10.86 4.96
N ALA A 84 9.06 -9.93 5.06
CA ALA A 84 8.77 -8.54 4.70
C ALA A 84 8.65 -8.45 3.17
N ASN A 85 7.42 -8.37 2.66
CA ASN A 85 7.14 -8.37 1.23
C ASN A 85 6.95 -6.96 0.66
N SER A 86 7.27 -6.78 -0.63
CA SER A 86 6.85 -5.63 -1.41
C SER A 86 5.80 -6.06 -2.43
N LEU A 87 4.57 -5.55 -2.30
CA LEU A 87 3.44 -5.90 -3.16
C LEU A 87 3.00 -4.68 -3.94
N THR A 88 3.04 -4.76 -5.26
CA THR A 88 2.57 -3.70 -6.17
C THR A 88 1.44 -4.24 -7.04
N GLY A 89 0.28 -3.60 -6.97
CA GLY A 89 -0.87 -3.89 -7.80
C GLY A 89 -0.87 -3.12 -9.12
N THR A 90 -2.00 -3.17 -9.82
CA THR A 90 -2.20 -2.53 -11.14
C THR A 90 -3.52 -1.79 -11.14
N SER A 91 -3.85 -1.09 -12.23
CA SER A 91 -5.18 -0.52 -12.43
C SER A 91 -6.35 -1.52 -12.38
N SER A 92 -6.05 -2.82 -12.51
CA SER A 92 -7.02 -3.92 -12.45
C SER A 92 -7.03 -4.63 -11.11
N ALA A 93 -6.05 -4.38 -10.24
CA ALA A 93 -6.02 -4.96 -8.92
C ALA A 93 -7.29 -4.58 -8.16
N LYS A 94 -7.64 -5.43 -7.20
CA LYS A 94 -8.79 -5.24 -6.30
C LYS A 94 -8.39 -5.54 -4.86
N GLN A 95 -7.42 -6.41 -4.66
CA GLN A 95 -6.99 -6.81 -3.33
C GLN A 95 -5.51 -7.16 -3.26
N LEU A 96 -4.82 -6.61 -2.26
CA LEU A 96 -3.49 -7.05 -1.85
C LEU A 96 -3.51 -7.47 -0.39
N SER A 97 -2.78 -8.54 -0.05
CA SER A 97 -2.64 -9.05 1.31
C SER A 97 -1.18 -9.34 1.61
N GLY A 98 -0.57 -8.64 2.56
CA GLY A 98 0.83 -8.85 2.97
C GLY A 98 1.03 -10.17 3.72
N LEU A 99 0.09 -10.46 4.64
CA LEU A 99 0.08 -11.60 5.57
C LEU A 99 0.92 -11.36 6.82
N ALA A 100 2.14 -11.88 6.90
CA ALA A 100 2.96 -11.72 8.08
C ALA A 100 4.33 -11.20 7.68
N GLY A 101 4.90 -10.31 8.48
CA GLY A 101 6.10 -9.58 8.10
C GLY A 101 5.81 -8.10 8.03
N ASN A 102 6.86 -7.31 7.81
CA ASN A 102 6.70 -5.85 7.68
C ASN A 102 6.58 -5.53 6.20
N ASP A 103 5.35 -5.43 5.72
CA ASP A 103 5.06 -5.39 4.30
C ASP A 103 5.00 -3.95 3.77
N THR A 104 5.30 -3.77 2.49
CA THR A 104 5.05 -2.52 1.77
C THR A 104 4.07 -2.80 0.65
N LEU A 105 2.90 -2.16 0.69
CA LEU A 105 1.79 -2.41 -0.22
C LEU A 105 1.43 -1.14 -0.99
N ILE A 106 1.33 -1.29 -2.32
CA ILE A 106 0.89 -0.26 -3.26
C ILE A 106 -0.27 -0.86 -4.05
N GLY A 107 -1.51 -0.40 -3.83
CA GLY A 107 -2.68 -0.87 -4.57
C GLY A 107 -2.55 -0.63 -6.08
N GLY A 108 -2.06 0.57 -6.41
CA GLY A 108 -2.02 1.06 -7.78
C GLY A 108 -3.29 1.86 -8.07
N ALA A 109 -3.62 1.99 -9.35
CA ALA A 109 -4.80 2.76 -9.75
C ALA A 109 -6.12 2.00 -9.51
N GLY A 110 -7.17 2.76 -9.22
CA GLY A 110 -8.52 2.24 -9.06
C GLY A 110 -8.78 1.66 -7.67
N ASP A 111 -10.06 1.56 -7.30
CA ASP A 111 -10.44 1.26 -5.93
C ASP A 111 -9.99 -0.14 -5.47
N ASP A 112 -9.07 -0.16 -4.49
CA ASP A 112 -8.41 -1.35 -3.95
C ASP A 112 -8.71 -1.61 -2.47
N THR A 113 -8.64 -2.87 -2.06
CA THR A 113 -8.53 -3.26 -0.65
C THR A 113 -7.13 -3.73 -0.35
N VAL A 114 -6.42 -3.01 0.52
CA VAL A 114 -5.03 -3.31 0.88
C VAL A 114 -4.97 -3.74 2.35
N ASN A 115 -4.58 -4.99 2.58
CA ASN A 115 -4.49 -5.58 3.91
C ASN A 115 -3.03 -5.88 4.25
N GLY A 116 -2.48 -5.23 5.27
CA GLY A 116 -1.11 -5.46 5.71
C GLY A 116 -0.95 -6.84 6.32
N GLY A 117 -1.80 -7.13 7.30
CA GLY A 117 -1.80 -8.39 8.03
C GLY A 117 -1.17 -8.17 9.40
N SER A 118 -0.13 -8.94 9.73
CA SER A 118 0.61 -8.82 10.98
C SER A 118 2.05 -8.40 10.74
N GLY A 119 2.47 -7.35 11.43
CA GLY A 119 3.81 -6.80 11.33
C GLY A 119 3.74 -5.31 11.54
N ASN A 120 4.70 -4.57 11.03
CA ASN A 120 4.55 -3.12 10.91
C ASN A 120 4.63 -2.79 9.42
N ASP A 121 3.47 -2.48 8.84
CA ASP A 121 3.27 -2.39 7.41
C ASP A 121 3.31 -0.94 6.93
N THR A 122 3.63 -0.77 5.65
CA THR A 122 3.59 0.52 4.96
C THR A 122 2.62 0.46 3.80
N PHE A 123 1.56 1.27 3.88
CA PHE A 123 0.59 1.47 2.83
C PHE A 123 0.97 2.75 2.07
N LEU A 124 1.40 2.61 0.82
CA LEU A 124 1.77 3.75 -0.01
C LEU A 124 0.60 4.15 -0.91
N PHE A 125 0.27 5.43 -0.91
CA PHE A 125 -0.83 6.00 -1.69
C PHE A 125 -0.34 7.21 -2.51
N SER A 126 -0.76 7.26 -3.77
CA SER A 126 -0.37 8.28 -4.76
C SER A 126 -1.59 8.96 -5.38
N LEU A 127 -1.39 10.09 -6.05
CA LEU A 127 -2.45 10.70 -6.85
C LEU A 127 -2.85 9.79 -8.02
N GLY A 128 -4.15 9.61 -8.22
CA GLY A 128 -4.71 8.71 -9.24
C GLY A 128 -4.90 7.26 -8.80
N ASP A 129 -4.59 6.93 -7.54
CA ASP A 129 -4.82 5.59 -6.99
C ASP A 129 -6.31 5.29 -6.78
N GLY A 130 -7.19 6.31 -6.72
CA GLY A 130 -8.63 6.11 -6.60
C GLY A 130 -9.08 6.06 -5.14
N GLN A 131 -10.07 5.22 -4.82
CA GLN A 131 -10.66 5.15 -3.48
C GLN A 131 -10.31 3.84 -2.78
N ASP A 132 -9.27 3.87 -1.96
CA ASP A 132 -8.73 2.68 -1.34
C ASP A 132 -9.25 2.43 0.07
N LEU A 133 -9.33 1.15 0.42
CA LEU A 133 -9.64 0.66 1.75
C LEU A 133 -8.40 -0.01 2.34
N VAL A 134 -7.89 0.54 3.44
CA VAL A 134 -6.82 -0.08 4.22
C VAL A 134 -7.41 -0.87 5.37
N GLN A 135 -6.98 -2.13 5.46
CA GLN A 135 -7.26 -3.05 6.54
C GLN A 135 -5.98 -3.34 7.29
N ASP A 136 -5.78 -2.58 8.35
CA ASP A 136 -4.77 -2.85 9.34
C ASP A 136 -5.47 -3.52 10.52
N ASN A 137 -4.99 -4.67 10.96
CA ASN A 137 -5.64 -5.44 12.04
C ASN A 137 -4.64 -5.86 13.13
N SER A 138 -3.35 -5.57 12.93
CA SER A 138 -2.30 -5.84 13.91
C SER A 138 -0.98 -5.22 13.52
N GLY A 139 -0.27 -4.75 14.54
CA GLY A 139 1.00 -4.07 14.37
C GLY A 139 1.12 -3.02 15.44
N SER A 140 2.26 -2.34 15.48
CA SER A 140 2.54 -1.31 16.50
C SER A 140 3.26 -0.09 15.97
N ALA A 141 3.54 -0.07 14.66
CA ALA A 141 4.28 0.98 13.98
C ALA A 141 3.91 1.04 12.49
N ASP A 142 2.64 0.83 12.18
CA ASP A 142 2.10 0.84 10.82
C ASP A 142 2.07 2.27 10.26
N LYS A 143 2.26 2.38 8.95
CA LYS A 143 2.46 3.66 8.28
C LYS A 143 1.60 3.80 7.04
N MET A 144 0.80 4.85 7.01
CA MET A 144 0.24 5.39 5.79
C MET A 144 1.23 6.39 5.19
N LEU A 145 1.72 6.14 3.98
CA LEU A 145 2.70 6.97 3.30
C LEU A 145 2.09 7.56 2.03
N PHE A 146 1.97 8.87 1.98
CA PHE A 146 1.60 9.57 0.76
C PHE A 146 2.84 9.92 -0.08
N ASP A 147 2.72 9.88 -1.40
CA ASP A 147 3.79 10.28 -2.32
C ASP A 147 4.21 11.75 -2.15
N GLY A 148 5.37 12.11 -2.73
CA GLY A 148 5.96 13.46 -2.63
C GLY A 148 5.08 14.62 -3.13
N GLY A 149 4.01 14.35 -3.88
CA GLY A 149 3.07 15.33 -4.40
C GLY A 149 1.94 15.69 -3.42
N ILE A 150 1.71 14.88 -2.38
CA ILE A 150 0.56 15.03 -1.47
C ILE A 150 1.04 15.51 -0.11
N ASN A 151 0.83 16.80 0.20
CA ASN A 151 1.26 17.44 1.43
C ASN A 151 0.11 17.57 2.44
N PRO A 152 0.38 17.96 3.70
CA PRO A 152 -0.68 18.12 4.70
C PRO A 152 -1.80 19.08 4.29
N LEU A 153 -1.49 20.10 3.48
CA LEU A 153 -2.48 21.06 2.97
C LEU A 153 -3.47 20.43 1.98
N ASP A 154 -3.04 19.36 1.31
CA ASP A 154 -3.84 18.65 0.32
C ASP A 154 -4.78 17.62 0.99
N LEU A 155 -4.62 17.36 2.29
CA LEU A 155 -5.35 16.31 3.00
C LEU A 155 -6.55 16.84 3.78
N VAL A 156 -7.72 16.26 3.49
CA VAL A 156 -8.96 16.44 4.25
C VAL A 156 -9.20 15.17 5.08
N ILE A 157 -8.91 15.25 6.38
CA ILE A 157 -9.03 14.13 7.31
C ILE A 157 -10.36 14.20 8.05
N THR A 158 -11.14 13.12 7.97
CA THR A 158 -12.49 13.06 8.56
C THR A 158 -12.75 11.71 9.20
N ARG A 159 -13.51 11.71 10.30
CA ARG A 159 -14.08 10.50 10.85
C ARG A 159 -15.38 10.16 10.12
N GLN A 160 -15.54 8.90 9.70
CA GLN A 160 -16.77 8.37 9.14
C GLN A 160 -17.23 7.13 9.90
N ALA A 161 -18.20 7.30 10.81
CA ALA A 161 -18.63 6.27 11.74
C ALA A 161 -17.44 5.67 12.55
N ASN A 162 -16.99 4.47 12.17
CA ASN A 162 -15.89 3.75 12.79
C ASN A 162 -14.56 3.87 12.02
N ASP A 163 -14.57 4.47 10.83
CA ASP A 163 -13.44 4.55 9.93
C ASP A 163 -12.79 5.94 9.97
N LEU A 164 -11.52 6.00 9.58
CA LEU A 164 -10.82 7.25 9.29
C LEU A 164 -10.71 7.40 7.78
N ARG A 165 -11.16 8.53 7.24
CA ARG A 165 -11.05 8.86 5.82
C ARG A 165 -10.06 10.00 5.64
N LEU A 166 -9.08 9.82 4.77
CA LEU A 166 -8.16 10.85 4.29
C LEU A 166 -8.41 11.06 2.80
N ALA A 167 -8.93 12.22 2.42
CA ALA A 167 -9.18 12.55 1.02
C ALA A 167 -8.25 13.65 0.53
N ILE A 168 -7.97 13.63 -0.77
CA ILE A 168 -7.13 14.63 -1.40
C ILE A 168 -8.00 15.76 -1.96
N HIS A 169 -7.76 16.97 -1.49
CA HIS A 169 -8.41 18.18 -1.97
C HIS A 169 -8.19 18.34 -3.47
N GLY A 170 -9.27 18.64 -4.20
CA GLY A 170 -9.23 18.76 -5.67
C GLY A 170 -9.17 17.44 -6.44
N SER A 171 -9.25 16.28 -5.77
CA SER A 171 -9.31 14.96 -6.39
C SER A 171 -10.50 14.11 -5.89
N SER A 172 -10.81 13.02 -6.60
CA SER A 172 -11.64 11.92 -6.09
C SER A 172 -10.85 10.92 -5.26
N ASP A 173 -9.53 11.01 -5.26
CA ASP A 173 -8.64 10.10 -4.55
C ASP A 173 -8.85 10.20 -3.04
N GLN A 174 -8.98 9.04 -2.39
CA GLN A 174 -9.12 8.95 -0.95
C GLN A 174 -8.62 7.60 -0.45
N ILE A 175 -8.28 7.56 0.82
CA ILE A 175 -7.99 6.35 1.54
C ILE A 175 -8.86 6.27 2.80
N THR A 176 -9.44 5.10 3.03
CA THR A 176 -10.25 4.80 4.21
C THR A 176 -9.53 3.75 5.03
N VAL A 177 -9.10 4.10 6.24
CA VAL A 177 -8.59 3.13 7.21
C VAL A 177 -9.77 2.56 7.97
N GLN A 178 -10.06 1.29 7.70
CA GLN A 178 -11.22 0.60 8.23
C GLN A 178 -11.09 0.44 9.75
N ASN A 179 -12.18 0.63 10.48
CA ASN A 179 -12.26 0.32 11.91
C ASN A 179 -11.28 1.08 12.82
N TRP A 180 -10.71 2.21 12.36
CA TRP A 180 -9.81 3.08 13.13
C TRP A 180 -10.29 3.38 14.56
N TYR A 181 -11.61 3.57 14.72
CA TYR A 181 -12.24 3.97 15.98
C TYR A 181 -12.78 2.79 16.81
N THR A 182 -12.59 1.54 16.37
CA THR A 182 -13.06 0.36 17.12
C THR A 182 -11.97 -0.24 18.01
N SER A 183 -10.71 -0.22 17.56
CA SER A 183 -9.55 -0.71 18.29
C SER A 183 -8.30 0.03 17.86
N SER A 184 -7.34 0.22 18.75
CA SER A 184 -6.06 0.87 18.41
C SER A 184 -5.21 0.03 17.46
N VAL A 185 -5.41 -1.29 17.41
CA VAL A 185 -4.68 -2.20 16.49
C VAL A 185 -5.12 -2.07 15.03
N ASN A 186 -6.19 -1.32 14.77
CA ASN A 186 -6.69 -1.09 13.41
C ASN A 186 -6.25 0.27 12.84
N ARG A 187 -5.26 0.90 13.48
CA ARG A 187 -4.81 2.24 13.14
C ARG A 187 -3.43 2.12 12.56
N THR A 188 -3.17 2.85 11.47
CA THR A 188 -1.80 3.20 11.13
C THR A 188 -1.26 4.17 12.18
N GLU A 189 -0.20 3.81 12.92
CA GLU A 189 0.41 4.67 13.94
C GLU A 189 0.88 6.01 13.39
N THR A 190 1.37 6.02 12.15
CA THR A 190 1.90 7.22 11.50
C THR A 190 1.24 7.42 10.15
N ILE A 191 0.83 8.66 9.90
CA ILE A 191 0.50 9.14 8.55
C ILE A 191 1.61 10.08 8.13
N GLN A 192 2.33 9.75 7.06
CA GLN A 192 3.42 10.56 6.52
C GLN A 192 3.00 11.19 5.19
N ALA A 193 3.06 12.51 5.11
CA ALA A 193 2.81 13.27 3.90
C ALA A 193 4.07 13.30 3.00
N GLY A 194 3.88 13.73 1.75
CA GLY A 194 4.90 13.79 0.71
C GLY A 194 6.11 14.67 1.02
N ASN A 195 5.93 15.75 1.78
CA ASN A 195 7.04 16.57 2.28
C ASN A 195 7.78 15.95 3.48
N GLY A 196 7.39 14.74 3.90
CA GLY A 196 7.98 14.02 5.01
C GLY A 196 7.39 14.35 6.38
N GLN A 197 6.50 15.35 6.48
CA GLN A 197 5.81 15.64 7.74
C GLN A 197 4.94 14.47 8.17
N THR A 198 4.82 14.29 9.48
CA THR A 198 4.13 13.15 10.09
C THR A 198 2.99 13.61 10.98
N LEU A 199 1.87 12.89 10.92
CA LEU A 199 0.75 12.99 11.84
C LEU A 199 0.66 11.65 12.59
N LEU A 200 0.84 11.69 13.90
CA LEU A 200 0.69 10.50 14.73
C LEU A 200 -0.79 10.18 14.94
N SER A 201 -1.12 8.90 15.06
CA SER A 201 -2.49 8.42 15.33
C SER A 201 -3.09 9.07 16.60
N THR A 202 -2.26 9.45 17.56
CA THR A 202 -2.63 10.15 18.79
C THR A 202 -3.02 11.63 18.58
N GLN A 203 -2.66 12.23 17.45
CA GLN A 203 -2.93 13.62 17.09
C GLN A 203 -4.13 13.77 16.15
N VAL A 204 -4.57 12.68 15.50
CA VAL A 204 -5.67 12.67 14.51
C VAL A 204 -6.94 13.31 15.05
N ASP A 205 -7.38 12.92 16.25
CA ASP A 205 -8.63 13.44 16.82
C ASP A 205 -8.54 14.92 17.20
N GLN A 206 -7.36 15.38 17.65
CA GLN A 206 -7.12 16.79 17.91
C GLN A 206 -7.19 17.61 16.61
N LEU A 207 -6.63 17.09 15.52
CA LEU A 207 -6.70 17.74 14.21
C LEU A 207 -8.15 17.83 13.72
N ILE A 208 -8.91 16.72 13.76
CA ILE A 208 -10.32 16.70 13.37
C ILE A 208 -11.15 17.71 14.19
N GLN A 209 -10.89 17.83 15.49
CA GLN A 209 -11.56 18.82 16.35
C GLN A 209 -11.20 20.26 15.96
N ALA A 210 -9.93 20.53 15.65
CA ALA A 210 -9.49 21.85 15.18
C ALA A 210 -10.15 22.22 13.84
N MET A 211 -10.24 21.28 12.90
CA MET A 211 -10.94 21.45 11.62
C MET A 211 -12.43 21.78 11.80
N ALA A 212 -13.10 21.05 12.70
CA ALA A 212 -14.50 21.30 13.04
C ALA A 212 -14.70 22.66 13.72
N GLY A 213 -13.81 23.05 14.64
CA GLY A 213 -13.84 24.35 15.31
C GLY A 213 -13.68 25.51 14.33
N PHE A 214 -12.74 25.39 13.37
CA PHE A 214 -12.56 26.38 12.31
C PHE A 214 -13.83 26.55 11.47
N THR A 215 -14.45 25.43 11.10
CA THR A 215 -15.71 25.42 10.33
C THR A 215 -16.83 26.15 11.08
N GLN A 216 -16.97 25.91 12.39
CA GLN A 216 -17.97 26.60 13.21
C GLN A 216 -17.72 28.11 13.34
N GLN A 217 -16.45 28.53 13.39
CA GLN A 217 -16.08 29.93 13.55
C GLN A 217 -16.23 30.76 12.27
N THR A 218 -15.92 30.15 11.12
CA THR A 218 -15.85 30.86 9.84
C THR A 218 -17.06 30.62 8.95
N GLY A 219 -17.78 29.50 9.15
CA GLY A 219 -18.83 29.01 8.26
C GLY A 219 -18.30 28.37 6.97
N LEU A 220 -16.98 28.32 6.76
CA LEU A 220 -16.36 27.65 5.62
C LEU A 220 -16.18 26.17 5.94
N THR A 221 -16.54 25.30 5.00
CA THR A 221 -16.08 23.90 5.07
C THR A 221 -14.55 23.84 5.01
N TRP A 222 -13.94 22.78 5.53
CA TRP A 222 -12.49 22.63 5.50
C TRP A 222 -11.91 22.71 4.08
N ASP A 223 -12.60 22.09 3.12
CA ASP A 223 -12.25 22.11 1.71
C ASP A 223 -12.23 23.54 1.14
N GLN A 224 -13.28 24.32 1.40
CA GLN A 224 -13.32 25.74 1.03
C GLN A 224 -12.26 26.59 1.76
N ALA A 225 -11.89 26.20 2.98
CA ALA A 225 -10.88 26.90 3.76
C ALA A 225 -9.48 26.72 3.17
N ILE A 226 -9.18 25.55 2.58
CA ILE A 226 -7.93 25.31 1.86
C ILE A 226 -7.76 26.34 0.73
N ASP A 227 -8.82 26.59 -0.04
CA ASP A 227 -8.82 27.58 -1.12
C ASP A 227 -8.79 29.04 -0.64
N GLN A 228 -9.61 29.38 0.35
CA GLN A 228 -9.94 30.77 0.67
C GLN A 228 -9.13 31.32 1.86
N ARG A 229 -8.60 30.44 2.71
CA ARG A 229 -7.97 30.76 4.00
C ARG A 229 -6.74 29.87 4.25
N SER A 230 -5.99 29.56 3.19
CA SER A 230 -4.84 28.63 3.21
C SER A 230 -3.83 28.91 4.34
N GLN A 231 -3.55 30.18 4.66
CA GLN A 231 -2.62 30.53 5.74
C GLN A 231 -3.13 30.13 7.14
N ASP A 232 -4.44 30.26 7.38
CA ASP A 232 -5.06 29.84 8.64
C ASP A 232 -5.08 28.30 8.73
N VAL A 233 -5.39 27.63 7.61
CA VAL A 233 -5.34 26.16 7.50
C VAL A 233 -3.94 25.64 7.78
N GLN A 234 -2.90 26.22 7.17
CA GLN A 234 -1.50 25.88 7.43
C GLN A 234 -1.14 26.03 8.92
N THR A 235 -1.66 27.07 9.58
CA THR A 235 -1.41 27.29 11.01
C THR A 235 -2.00 26.16 11.86
N ILE A 236 -3.19 25.68 11.52
CA ILE A 236 -3.83 24.55 12.21
C ILE A 236 -3.05 23.26 11.93
N LEU A 237 -2.68 23.00 10.68
CA LEU A 237 -1.93 21.79 10.30
C LEU A 237 -0.57 21.74 11.00
N ALA A 238 0.16 22.85 11.05
CA ALA A 238 1.47 22.93 11.72
C ALA A 238 1.43 22.64 13.23
N ALA A 239 0.25 22.69 13.87
CA ALA A 239 0.09 22.30 15.28
C ALA A 239 -0.01 20.78 15.49
N SER A 240 -0.30 20.02 14.44
CA SER A 240 -0.50 18.56 14.49
C SER A 240 0.55 17.79 13.69
N TRP A 241 1.00 18.32 12.56
CA TRP A 241 2.00 17.71 11.69
C TRP A 241 3.42 18.10 12.12
N GLN A 242 4.31 17.11 12.31
CA GLN A 242 5.69 17.27 12.79
C GLN A 242 6.72 16.90 11.73
#